data_AF-A0A4R6Z059-F1
#
_entry.id   AF-A0A4R6Z059-F1
#
_cell.length_a   1.000
_cell.length_b   1.000
_cell.length_c   1.000
_cell.angle_alpha   90.00
_cell.angle_beta   90.00
_cell.angle_gamma   90.00
#
_symmetry.space_group_name_H-M   'P 1'
#
loop_
_entity.id
_entity.type
_entity.pdbx_description
1 polymer ?
#
loop_
_entity_poly.entity_id
_entity_poly.type
_entity_poly.pdbx_seq_one_letter_code
_entity_poly.pdbx_strand_id
1 'polypeptide(L)'
;MNRAALLEHLLDFAGPRGPFSSDAQHELRRRAWLATQDAAALDDLLSLLAEPPHADQRGPVSAESFELELQDAIVALAGDPHALLQQLLPLLQLAAARPAAIELIGRLGLPDAVPPLRELLQQMPLNGDEQLRLACCLGDIGDAAAQAVLLQLQALPGAAEAGVAAEIHIALDRCAAADRHDMPRPAGPEPP
;
A
#
# COMPACT_ATOMS: atom_id res chain seq x y z
N MET A 1 9.58 -21.92 6.17
CA MET A 1 9.01 -21.55 7.49
C MET A 1 7.52 -21.87 7.45
N ASN A 2 6.76 -21.80 8.55
CA ASN A 2 5.29 -21.88 8.49
C ASN A 2 4.68 -20.52 8.88
N ARG A 3 3.44 -20.27 8.46
CA ARG A 3 2.68 -19.05 8.74
C ARG A 3 2.70 -18.61 10.21
N ALA A 4 2.65 -19.54 11.17
CA ALA A 4 2.67 -19.23 12.59
C ALA A 4 4.03 -18.66 13.05
N ALA A 5 5.12 -19.30 12.66
CA ALA A 5 6.47 -18.80 12.94
C ALA A 5 6.72 -17.45 12.24
N LEU A 6 6.17 -17.25 11.05
CA LEU A 6 6.27 -15.99 10.33
C LEU A 6 5.51 -14.87 11.07
N LEU A 7 4.30 -15.15 11.56
CA LEU A 7 3.53 -14.23 12.40
C LEU A 7 4.30 -13.82 13.66
N GLU A 8 4.90 -14.78 14.39
CA GLU A 8 5.71 -14.48 15.57
C GLU A 8 6.87 -13.52 15.26
N HIS A 9 7.58 -13.74 14.15
CA HIS A 9 8.65 -12.84 13.73
C HIS A 9 8.16 -11.46 13.33
N LEU A 10 7.05 -11.37 12.61
CA LEU A 10 6.46 -10.06 12.28
C LEU A 10 6.04 -9.31 13.55
N LEU A 11 5.49 -9.99 14.56
CA LEU A 11 5.13 -9.37 15.84
C LEU A 11 6.35 -8.89 16.63
N ASP A 12 7.48 -9.60 16.54
CA ASP A 12 8.75 -9.14 17.13
C ASP A 12 9.26 -7.84 16.49
N PHE A 13 8.99 -7.63 15.20
CA PHE A 13 9.38 -6.42 14.47
C PHE A 13 8.33 -5.30 14.57
N ALA A 14 7.05 -5.66 14.64
CA ALA A 14 5.91 -4.75 14.73
C ALA A 14 5.71 -4.28 16.18
N GLY A 15 6.36 -3.18 16.58
CA GLY A 15 6.13 -2.58 17.89
C GLY A 15 7.21 -1.58 18.33
N PRO A 16 7.01 -0.91 19.49
CA PRO A 16 7.98 0.05 20.00
C PRO A 16 9.26 -0.65 20.43
N ARG A 17 10.27 -0.66 19.54
CA ARG A 17 11.67 -1.14 19.72
C ARG A 17 11.91 -2.51 20.39
N GLY A 18 10.93 -3.20 20.96
CA GLY A 18 11.08 -4.50 21.62
C GLY A 18 12.37 -4.61 22.45
N PRO A 19 13.20 -5.66 22.24
CA PRO A 19 14.50 -5.82 22.90
C PRO A 19 15.64 -5.02 22.23
N PHE A 20 15.37 -4.19 21.23
CA PHE A 20 16.38 -3.50 20.43
C PHE A 20 16.85 -2.21 21.09
N SER A 21 18.16 -2.02 21.09
CA SER A 21 18.81 -0.83 21.64
C SER A 21 18.76 0.38 20.70
N SER A 22 18.54 0.17 19.40
CA SER A 22 18.46 1.21 18.37
C SER A 22 17.65 0.80 17.13
N ASP A 23 17.18 1.77 16.34
CA ASP A 23 16.46 1.53 15.08
C ASP A 23 17.38 0.88 14.03
N ALA A 24 18.66 1.25 14.02
CA ALA A 24 19.66 0.62 13.16
C ALA A 24 19.83 -0.88 13.47
N GLN A 25 19.75 -1.27 14.75
CA GLN A 25 19.82 -2.68 15.15
C GLN A 25 18.56 -3.44 14.75
N HIS A 26 17.39 -2.82 14.92
CA HIS A 26 16.10 -3.38 14.47
C HIS A 26 16.14 -3.64 12.97
N GLU A 27 16.47 -2.62 12.16
CA GLU A 27 16.54 -2.73 10.71
C GLU A 27 17.59 -3.74 10.24
N LEU A 28 18.76 -3.80 10.88
CA LEU A 28 19.79 -4.78 10.54
C LEU A 28 19.30 -6.21 10.77
N ARG A 29 18.64 -6.48 11.91
CA ARG A 29 18.11 -7.81 12.22
C ARG A 29 16.95 -8.18 11.30
N ARG A 30 16.07 -7.22 11.02
CA ARG A 30 14.95 -7.37 10.09
C ARG A 30 15.45 -7.74 8.69
N ARG A 31 16.42 -7.00 8.15
CA ARG A 31 17.08 -7.31 6.87
C ARG A 31 17.75 -8.67 6.86
N ALA A 32 18.48 -9.01 7.91
CA ALA A 32 19.15 -10.30 8.02
C ALA A 32 18.13 -11.46 8.01
N TRP A 33 17.00 -11.30 8.69
CA TRP A 33 15.93 -12.30 8.69
C TRP A 33 15.23 -12.40 7.33
N LEU A 34 14.93 -11.28 6.67
CA LEU A 34 14.35 -11.28 5.32
C LEU A 34 15.27 -11.98 4.31
N ALA A 35 16.58 -11.80 4.42
CA ALA A 35 17.56 -12.42 3.53
C ALA A 35 17.62 -13.96 3.62
N THR A 36 17.05 -14.55 4.67
CA THR A 36 16.96 -16.02 4.83
C THR A 36 15.66 -16.60 4.29
N GLN A 37 14.72 -15.77 3.84
CA GLN A 37 13.41 -16.22 3.38
C GLN A 37 13.44 -16.64 1.91
N ASP A 38 12.51 -17.50 1.54
CA ASP A 38 12.30 -17.99 0.17
C ASP A 38 10.93 -17.54 -0.36
N ALA A 39 10.59 -17.96 -1.58
CA ALA A 39 9.32 -17.61 -2.22
C ALA A 39 8.10 -18.11 -1.43
N ALA A 40 8.21 -19.21 -0.69
CA ALA A 40 7.10 -19.73 0.12
C ALA A 40 6.76 -18.81 1.30
N ALA A 41 7.73 -18.03 1.79
CA ALA A 41 7.46 -17.01 2.80
C ALA A 41 6.59 -15.87 2.26
N LEU A 42 6.71 -15.53 0.97
CA LEU A 42 5.84 -14.53 0.34
C LEU A 42 4.38 -15.01 0.30
N ASP A 43 4.15 -16.27 -0.05
CA ASP A 43 2.80 -16.87 -0.03
C ASP A 43 2.18 -16.83 1.38
N ASP A 44 2.98 -17.16 2.41
CA ASP A 44 2.54 -17.09 3.81
C ASP A 44 2.24 -15.65 4.26
N LEU A 45 3.04 -14.67 3.83
CA LEU A 45 2.79 -13.24 4.10
C LEU A 45 1.50 -12.76 3.42
N LEU A 46 1.27 -13.13 2.16
CA LEU A 46 0.03 -12.80 1.44
C LEU A 46 -1.18 -13.48 2.08
N SER A 47 -1.03 -14.68 2.62
CA SER A 47 -2.07 -15.32 3.44
C SER A 47 -2.35 -14.55 4.74
N LEU A 48 -1.35 -13.96 5.38
CA LEU A 48 -1.55 -13.08 6.54
C LEU A 48 -2.23 -11.75 6.15
N LEU A 49 -1.98 -11.24 4.94
CA LEU A 49 -2.68 -10.07 4.42
C LEU A 49 -4.15 -10.39 4.15
N ALA A 50 -4.43 -11.56 3.56
CA ALA A 50 -5.78 -12.04 3.26
C ALA A 50 -6.61 -12.31 4.52
N GLU A 51 -5.96 -12.87 5.54
CA GLU A 51 -6.56 -13.24 6.83
C GLU A 51 -5.71 -12.66 7.97
N PRO A 52 -5.86 -11.35 8.26
CA PRO A 52 -5.04 -10.69 9.28
C PRO A 52 -5.31 -11.28 10.66
N PRO A 53 -4.26 -11.39 11.51
CA PRO A 53 -4.41 -11.96 12.84
C PRO A 53 -5.44 -11.17 13.67
N HIS A 54 -6.14 -11.85 14.56
CA HIS A 54 -7.03 -11.21 15.52
C HIS A 54 -6.23 -10.53 16.65
N ALA A 55 -6.92 -9.71 17.45
CA ALA A 55 -6.26 -8.95 18.52
C ALA A 55 -5.62 -9.84 19.60
N ASP A 56 -6.22 -10.98 19.90
CA ASP A 56 -5.66 -12.00 20.81
C ASP A 56 -4.38 -12.64 20.26
N GLN A 57 -4.29 -12.80 18.93
CA GLN A 57 -3.09 -13.32 18.26
C GLN A 57 -1.96 -12.29 18.17
N ARG A 58 -2.29 -11.00 18.02
CA ARG A 58 -1.30 -9.90 18.00
C ARG A 58 -0.78 -9.50 19.38
N GLY A 59 -1.55 -9.79 20.43
CA GLY A 59 -1.23 -9.34 21.79
C GLY A 59 -1.17 -7.80 21.88
N PRO A 60 -0.05 -7.21 22.33
CA PRO A 60 0.06 -5.75 22.53
C PRO A 60 0.30 -4.97 21.23
N VAL A 61 0.59 -5.64 20.11
CA VAL A 61 0.89 -5.00 18.82
C VAL A 61 -0.39 -4.44 18.21
N SER A 62 -0.38 -3.17 17.82
CA SER A 62 -1.52 -2.55 17.13
C SER A 62 -1.71 -3.17 15.74
N ALA A 63 -2.94 -3.16 15.23
CA ALA A 63 -3.22 -3.64 13.88
C ALA A 63 -2.43 -2.85 12.83
N GLU A 64 -2.34 -1.53 12.98
CA GLU A 64 -1.60 -0.63 12.10
C GLU A 64 -0.09 -0.93 12.07
N SER A 65 0.55 -1.11 13.23
CA SER A 65 1.99 -1.43 13.28
C SER A 65 2.28 -2.80 12.69
N PHE A 66 1.38 -3.77 12.90
CA PHE A 66 1.51 -5.08 12.29
C PHE A 66 1.34 -5.01 10.77
N GLU A 67 0.32 -4.29 10.28
CA GLU A 67 0.05 -4.12 8.86
C GLU A 67 1.23 -3.46 8.14
N LEU A 68 1.82 -2.41 8.72
CA LEU A 68 3.00 -1.75 8.16
C LEU A 68 4.18 -2.71 8.00
N GLU A 69 4.51 -3.46 9.07
CA GLU A 69 5.61 -4.43 9.04
C GLU A 69 5.35 -5.56 8.06
N LEU A 70 4.12 -6.08 8.02
CA LEU A 70 3.69 -7.09 7.05
C LEU A 70 3.88 -6.61 5.61
N GLN A 71 3.41 -5.40 5.29
CA GLN A 71 3.57 -4.82 3.96
C GLN A 71 5.05 -4.59 3.62
N ASP A 72 5.85 -4.09 4.56
CA ASP A 72 7.29 -3.89 4.34
C ASP A 72 8.02 -5.22 4.09
N ALA A 73 7.60 -6.30 4.74
CA ALA A 73 8.15 -7.63 4.51
C ALA A 73 7.75 -8.16 3.12
N ILE A 74 6.48 -7.98 2.72
CA ILE A 74 5.97 -8.36 1.40
C ILE A 74 6.76 -7.65 0.30
N VAL A 75 6.92 -6.32 0.38
CA VAL A 75 7.68 -5.54 -0.62
C VAL A 75 9.14 -5.99 -0.66
N ALA A 76 9.75 -6.26 0.49
CA ALA A 76 11.16 -6.66 0.54
C ALA A 76 11.43 -8.06 -0.04
N LEU A 77 10.47 -8.98 0.07
CA LEU A 77 10.57 -10.32 -0.50
C LEU A 77 10.09 -10.40 -1.94
N ALA A 78 9.22 -9.48 -2.36
CA ALA A 78 8.78 -9.41 -3.74
C ALA A 78 9.96 -9.03 -4.65
N GLY A 79 10.34 -9.94 -5.54
CA GLY A 79 11.38 -9.68 -6.53
C GLY A 79 10.92 -8.83 -7.71
N ASP A 80 9.66 -9.00 -8.13
CA ASP A 80 9.05 -8.27 -9.24
C ASP A 80 7.75 -7.58 -8.77
N PRO A 81 7.68 -6.23 -8.83
CA PRO A 81 6.49 -5.49 -8.41
C PRO A 81 5.27 -5.78 -9.30
N HIS A 82 5.43 -6.12 -10.58
CA HIS A 82 4.30 -6.46 -11.44
C HIS A 82 3.72 -7.83 -11.08
N ALA A 83 4.58 -8.83 -10.81
CA ALA A 83 4.15 -10.12 -10.30
C ALA A 83 3.47 -10.01 -8.94
N LEU A 84 3.96 -9.12 -8.05
CA LEU A 84 3.29 -8.85 -6.78
C LEU A 84 1.93 -8.19 -6.99
N LEU A 85 1.83 -7.18 -7.88
CA LEU A 85 0.55 -6.55 -8.21
C LEU A 85 -0.50 -7.59 -8.60
N GLN A 86 -0.16 -8.54 -9.49
CA GLN A 86 -1.09 -9.61 -9.91
C GLN A 86 -1.58 -10.48 -8.74
N GLN A 87 -0.76 -10.67 -7.70
CA GLN A 87 -1.14 -11.43 -6.50
C GLN A 87 -2.02 -10.61 -5.54
N LEU A 88 -1.91 -9.28 -5.57
CA LEU A 88 -2.70 -8.37 -4.74
C LEU A 88 -4.10 -8.10 -5.30
N LEU A 89 -4.27 -8.10 -6.63
CA LEU A 89 -5.57 -7.79 -7.27
C LEU A 89 -6.75 -8.63 -6.72
N PRO A 90 -6.63 -9.96 -6.52
CA PRO A 90 -7.72 -10.74 -5.95
C PRO A 90 -8.10 -10.32 -4.52
N LEU A 91 -7.15 -9.78 -3.74
CA LEU A 91 -7.39 -9.36 -2.35
C LEU A 91 -8.29 -8.12 -2.26
N LEU A 92 -8.39 -7.33 -3.33
CA LEU A 92 -9.34 -6.21 -3.40
C LEU A 92 -10.79 -6.67 -3.21
N GLN A 93 -11.11 -7.93 -3.49
CA GLN A 93 -12.46 -8.47 -3.32
C GLN A 93 -12.73 -8.93 -1.88
N LEU A 94 -11.71 -9.04 -1.02
CA LEU A 94 -11.83 -9.50 0.35
C LEU A 94 -11.94 -8.30 1.30
N ALA A 95 -13.11 -8.07 1.88
CA ALA A 95 -13.36 -6.89 2.74
C ALA A 95 -12.34 -6.74 3.89
N ALA A 96 -11.87 -7.86 4.46
CA ALA A 96 -10.88 -7.85 5.55
C ALA A 96 -9.46 -7.46 5.11
N ALA A 97 -9.09 -7.72 3.85
CA ALA A 97 -7.74 -7.49 3.31
C ALA A 97 -7.66 -6.25 2.42
N ARG A 98 -8.80 -5.78 1.91
CA ARG A 98 -8.89 -4.74 0.91
C ARG A 98 -8.19 -3.43 1.31
N PRO A 99 -8.37 -2.87 2.53
CA PRO A 99 -7.66 -1.64 2.92
C PRO A 99 -6.13 -1.78 2.78
N ALA A 100 -5.58 -2.88 3.29
CA ALA A 100 -4.15 -3.17 3.25
C ALA A 100 -3.66 -3.47 1.81
N ALA A 101 -4.48 -4.15 1.00
CA ALA A 101 -4.18 -4.40 -0.41
C ALA A 101 -4.16 -3.10 -1.23
N ILE A 102 -5.10 -2.18 -1.01
CA ILE A 102 -5.11 -0.86 -1.66
C ILE A 102 -3.84 -0.08 -1.31
N GLU A 103 -3.49 -0.02 -0.04
CA GLU A 103 -2.29 0.68 0.41
C GLU A 103 -1.02 0.07 -0.21
N LEU A 104 -0.88 -1.25 -0.13
CA LEU A 104 0.27 -1.95 -0.69
C LEU A 104 0.38 -1.77 -2.21
N ILE A 105 -0.75 -1.78 -2.94
CA ILE A 105 -0.79 -1.46 -4.37
C ILE A 105 -0.29 -0.03 -4.64
N GLY A 106 -0.71 0.93 -3.81
CA GLY A 106 -0.27 2.32 -3.90
C GLY A 106 1.25 2.45 -3.75
N ARG A 107 1.82 1.73 -2.78
CA ARG A 107 3.26 1.67 -2.55
C ARG A 107 4.06 1.10 -3.73
N LEU A 108 3.45 0.26 -4.57
CA LEU A 108 4.09 -0.22 -5.81
C LEU A 108 4.14 0.88 -6.88
N GLY A 109 3.24 1.86 -6.83
CA GLY A 109 3.21 3.01 -7.74
C GLY A 109 3.01 2.63 -9.21
N LEU A 110 2.42 1.47 -9.50
CA LEU A 110 2.29 0.95 -10.86
C LEU A 110 1.00 1.48 -11.53
N PRO A 111 1.10 2.19 -12.68
CA PRO A 111 -0.06 2.64 -13.46
C PRO A 111 -1.03 1.52 -13.85
N ASP A 112 -0.52 0.30 -14.04
CA ASP A 112 -1.30 -0.90 -14.36
C ASP A 112 -2.35 -1.24 -13.29
N ALA A 113 -2.23 -0.69 -12.07
CA ALA A 113 -3.20 -0.87 -11.01
C ALA A 113 -4.44 0.04 -11.15
N VAL A 114 -4.40 1.11 -11.96
CA VAL A 114 -5.51 2.06 -12.05
C VAL A 114 -6.81 1.42 -12.57
N PRO A 115 -6.82 0.58 -13.63
CA PRO A 115 -8.04 -0.07 -14.08
C PRO A 115 -8.75 -0.93 -13.01
N PRO A 116 -8.08 -1.85 -12.27
CA PRO A 116 -8.76 -2.61 -11.22
C PRO A 116 -9.17 -1.76 -10.02
N LEU A 117 -8.44 -0.69 -9.67
CA LEU A 117 -8.86 0.25 -8.62
C LEU A 117 -10.12 1.03 -9.02
N ARG A 118 -10.26 1.38 -10.30
CA ARG A 118 -11.49 1.96 -10.84
C ARG A 118 -12.65 0.98 -10.79
N GLU A 119 -12.40 -0.28 -11.13
CA GLU A 119 -13.42 -1.34 -11.06
C GLU A 119 -13.91 -1.55 -9.62
N LEU A 120 -12.99 -1.56 -8.65
CA LEU A 120 -13.32 -1.62 -7.22
C LEU A 120 -14.30 -0.50 -6.81
N LEU A 121 -14.01 0.74 -7.21
CA LEU A 121 -14.85 1.91 -6.93
C LEU A 121 -16.28 1.76 -7.48
N GLN A 122 -16.43 1.06 -8.61
CA GLN A 122 -17.72 0.91 -9.32
C GLN A 122 -18.55 -0.27 -8.82
N GLN A 123 -17.90 -1.33 -8.32
CA GLN A 123 -18.56 -2.58 -7.99
C GLN A 123 -19.17 -2.61 -6.59
N MET A 124 -18.63 -1.83 -5.65
CA MET A 124 -19.02 -1.92 -4.25
C MET A 124 -18.87 -0.59 -3.51
N PRO A 125 -19.69 -0.36 -2.48
CA PRO A 125 -19.54 0.81 -1.64
C PRO A 125 -18.25 0.71 -0.81
N LEU A 126 -17.49 1.80 -0.79
CA LEU A 126 -16.30 1.96 0.04
C LEU A 126 -16.66 2.75 1.29
N ASN A 127 -16.18 2.31 2.45
CA ASN A 127 -16.24 3.07 3.69
C ASN A 127 -15.17 4.18 3.73
N GLY A 128 -15.20 5.07 4.73
CA GLY A 128 -14.29 6.21 4.81
C GLY A 128 -12.80 5.85 4.82
N ASP A 129 -12.40 4.76 5.51
CA ASP A 129 -11.02 4.28 5.53
C ASP A 129 -10.59 3.73 4.16
N GLU A 130 -11.45 2.95 3.50
CA GLU A 130 -11.21 2.46 2.14
C GLU A 130 -11.11 3.61 1.13
N GLN A 131 -11.94 4.65 1.26
CA GLN A 131 -11.89 5.84 0.41
C GLN A 131 -10.59 6.64 0.64
N LEU A 132 -10.19 6.83 1.89
CA LEU A 132 -8.95 7.51 2.24
C LEU A 132 -7.74 6.78 1.64
N ARG A 133 -7.63 5.47 1.86
CA ARG A 133 -6.53 4.65 1.34
C ARG A 133 -6.53 4.60 -0.19
N LEU A 134 -7.69 4.56 -0.81
CA LEU A 134 -7.80 4.63 -2.27
C LEU A 134 -7.31 5.99 -2.81
N ALA A 135 -7.62 7.09 -2.12
CA ALA A 135 -7.10 8.40 -2.47
C ALA A 135 -5.56 8.45 -2.36
N CYS A 136 -4.98 7.96 -1.25
CA CYS A 136 -3.53 7.83 -1.09
C CYS A 136 -2.92 7.04 -2.24
N CYS A 137 -3.44 5.83 -2.48
CA CYS A 137 -2.97 4.89 -3.49
C CYS A 137 -2.94 5.52 -4.90
N LEU A 138 -4.03 6.17 -5.31
CA LEU A 138 -4.10 6.85 -6.61
C LEU A 138 -3.17 8.06 -6.68
N GLY A 139 -2.97 8.78 -5.56
CA GLY A 139 -1.99 9.86 -5.47
C GLY A 139 -0.55 9.39 -5.60
N ASP A 140 -0.23 8.19 -5.09
CA ASP A 140 1.10 7.57 -5.20
C ASP A 140 1.37 7.04 -6.61
N ILE A 141 0.33 6.56 -7.32
CA ILE A 141 0.42 6.22 -8.75
C ILE A 141 0.60 7.50 -9.60
N GLY A 142 -0.20 8.53 -9.33
CA GLY A 142 0.07 9.90 -9.79
C GLY A 142 -0.14 10.22 -11.27
N ASP A 143 -0.59 9.28 -12.10
CA ASP A 143 -0.81 9.54 -13.53
C ASP A 143 -2.19 10.16 -13.84
N ALA A 144 -2.37 10.59 -15.08
CA ALA A 144 -3.64 11.17 -15.54
C ALA A 144 -4.83 10.19 -15.41
N ALA A 145 -4.59 8.88 -15.50
CA ALA A 145 -5.64 7.88 -15.32
C ALA A 145 -6.07 7.78 -13.86
N ALA A 146 -5.14 7.87 -12.91
CA ALA A 146 -5.37 7.90 -11.48
C ALA A 146 -6.09 9.20 -11.08
N GLN A 147 -5.71 10.34 -11.65
CA GLN A 147 -6.42 11.61 -11.49
C GLN A 147 -7.90 11.49 -11.87
N ALA A 148 -8.19 10.83 -13.00
CA ALA A 148 -9.57 10.62 -13.43
C ALA A 148 -10.37 9.73 -12.45
N VAL A 149 -9.72 8.82 -11.73
CA VAL A 149 -10.37 8.01 -10.68
C VAL A 149 -10.56 8.82 -9.39
N LEU A 150 -9.60 9.66 -9.01
CA LEU A 150 -9.74 10.57 -7.86
C LEU A 150 -10.94 11.52 -8.00
N LEU A 151 -11.18 12.03 -9.21
CA LEU A 151 -12.37 12.85 -9.50
C LEU A 151 -13.68 12.05 -9.38
N GLN A 152 -13.68 10.76 -9.74
CA GLN A 152 -14.83 9.88 -9.52
C GLN A 152 -15.05 9.62 -8.03
N LEU A 153 -13.97 9.35 -7.29
CA LEU A 153 -13.99 9.15 -5.85
C LEU A 153 -14.55 10.37 -5.10
N GLN A 154 -14.17 11.58 -5.51
CA GLN A 154 -14.67 12.84 -4.93
C GLN A 154 -16.20 13.00 -5.04
N ALA A 155 -16.83 12.37 -6.03
CA ALA A 155 -18.27 12.44 -6.23
C ALA A 155 -19.06 11.42 -5.38
N LEU A 156 -18.39 10.51 -4.66
CA LEU A 156 -19.05 9.47 -3.86
C LEU A 156 -19.56 9.99 -2.51
N PRO A 157 -20.63 9.35 -1.97
CA PRO A 157 -20.99 9.52 -0.56
C PRO A 157 -19.82 9.13 0.35
N GLY A 158 -19.51 9.96 1.35
CA GLY A 158 -18.36 9.76 2.25
C GLY A 158 -17.13 10.60 1.87
N ALA A 159 -16.99 11.01 0.61
CA ALA A 159 -15.85 11.82 0.16
C ALA A 159 -15.79 13.22 0.79
N ALA A 160 -16.90 13.69 1.37
CA ALA A 160 -16.97 14.96 2.11
C ALA A 160 -16.47 14.86 3.56
N GLU A 161 -16.18 13.66 4.07
CA GLU A 161 -15.54 13.50 5.37
C GLU A 161 -14.18 14.21 5.34
N ALA A 162 -13.88 15.01 6.38
CA ALA A 162 -12.76 15.94 6.34
C ALA A 162 -11.40 15.29 6.00
N GLY A 163 -11.14 14.09 6.54
CA GLY A 163 -9.92 13.34 6.24
C GLY A 163 -9.85 12.85 4.80
N VAL A 164 -10.95 12.27 4.31
CA VAL A 164 -11.06 11.78 2.92
C VAL A 164 -10.94 12.94 1.93
N ALA A 165 -11.66 14.04 2.16
CA ALA A 165 -11.63 15.21 1.31
C ALA A 165 -10.23 15.83 1.22
N ALA A 166 -9.52 15.92 2.35
CA ALA A 166 -8.16 16.44 2.41
C ALA A 166 -7.19 15.57 1.61
N GLU A 167 -7.26 14.24 1.77
CA GLU A 167 -6.37 13.34 1.04
C GLU A 167 -6.67 13.32 -0.46
N ILE A 168 -7.95 13.34 -0.87
CA ILE A 168 -8.30 13.47 -2.30
C ILE A 168 -7.68 14.74 -2.90
N HIS A 169 -7.72 15.87 -2.19
CA HIS A 169 -7.11 17.10 -2.66
C HIS A 169 -5.59 17.00 -2.80
N ILE A 170 -4.92 16.44 -1.80
CA ILE A 170 -3.47 16.19 -1.83
C ILE A 170 -3.10 15.27 -3.00
N ALA A 171 -3.85 14.18 -3.19
CA ALA A 171 -3.62 13.23 -4.27
C ALA A 171 -3.80 13.86 -5.66
N LEU A 172 -4.81 14.72 -5.84
CA LEU A 172 -5.02 15.47 -7.08
C LEU A 172 -3.86 16.44 -7.35
N ASP A 173 -3.33 17.10 -6.32
CA ASP A 173 -2.16 17.98 -6.43
C ASP A 173 -0.89 17.19 -6.82
N ARG A 174 -0.70 15.99 -6.27
CA ARG A 174 0.38 15.06 -6.66
C ARG A 174 0.29 14.71 -8.14
N CYS A 175 -0.90 14.32 -8.63
CA CYS A 175 -1.11 13.99 -10.05
C CYS A 175 -0.79 15.18 -10.96
N ALA A 176 -1.29 16.38 -10.61
CA ALA A 176 -1.02 17.58 -11.39
C ALA A 176 0.47 17.97 -11.42
N ALA A 177 1.25 17.61 -10.39
CA ALA A 177 2.69 17.83 -10.36
C ALA A 177 3.48 16.84 -11.24
N ALA A 178 3.00 15.60 -11.37
CA ALA A 178 3.58 14.58 -12.24
C ALA A 178 3.42 14.96 -13.73
N ASP A 179 2.22 15.39 -14.14
CA ASP A 179 1.94 15.83 -15.52
C ASP A 179 2.86 16.98 -15.99
N ARG A 180 3.23 17.89 -15.07
CA ARG A 180 4.12 19.01 -15.40
C ARG A 180 5.57 18.61 -15.64
N HIS A 181 6.03 17.49 -15.09
CA HIS A 181 7.39 16.99 -15.30
C HIS A 181 7.55 16.22 -16.61
N ASP A 182 6.47 15.68 -17.16
CA ASP A 182 6.47 14.94 -18.43
C ASP A 182 6.21 15.83 -19.66
N MET A 183 5.96 17.14 -19.46
CA MET A 183 5.86 18.10 -20.55
C MET A 183 7.24 18.36 -21.18
N PRO A 184 7.39 18.27 -22.52
CA PRO A 184 8.64 18.66 -23.17
C PRO A 184 8.98 20.11 -22.82
N ARG A 185 10.23 20.34 -22.36
CA ARG A 185 10.70 21.71 -22.09
C ARG A 185 10.44 22.57 -23.32
N PRO A 186 9.84 23.76 -23.17
CA PRO A 186 9.67 24.66 -24.30
C PRO A 186 11.04 24.89 -24.93
N ALA A 187 11.11 24.76 -26.26
CA ALA A 187 12.33 25.05 -27.00
C ALA A 187 12.79 26.46 -26.62
N GLY A 188 13.93 26.54 -25.91
CA GLY A 188 14.53 27.83 -25.57
C GLY A 188 14.83 28.61 -26.86
N PRO A 189 14.81 29.95 -26.81
CA PRO A 189 15.13 30.74 -28.00
C PRO A 189 16.51 30.33 -28.54
N GLU A 190 16.59 30.07 -29.85
CA GLU A 190 17.88 29.80 -30.51
C GLU A 190 18.85 30.97 -30.25
N PRO A 191 20.10 30.69 -29.85
CA PRO A 191 21.09 31.73 -29.65
C PRO A 191 21.43 32.42 -30.99
N PRO A 192 21.76 33.72 -30.96
CA PRO A 192 22.01 34.54 -32.14
C PRO A 192 23.28 34.15 -32.91
#